data_AF-A0A9X2LDW5-F1
#
_entry.id   AF-A0A9X2LDW5-F1
#
_cell.length_a   1.000
_cell.length_b   1.000
_cell.length_c   1.000
_cell.angle_alpha   90.00
_cell.angle_beta   90.00
_cell.angle_gamma   90.00
#
_symmetry.space_group_name_H-M   'P 1'
#
loop_
_entity.id
_entity.type
_entity.pdbx_description
1 polymer ?
#
loop_
_entity_poly.entity_id
_entity_poly.type
_entity_poly.pdbx_seq_one_letter_code
_entity_poly.pdbx_strand_id
1 'polypeptide(L)'
;MDMGISGFKPSFLVGIEAVRQAHGSRRVRLAGRRLTGFALVRFVESGDWFADCPVVLDFDGVQVEVCHSKLDELSIGWATIDTAATITGREWSEFMPQWSQSDERLRSRISTERDPLISAGQAWCSSE
;
A
#
# COMPACT_ATOMS: atom_id res chain seq x y z
N MET A 1 -17.78 -9.70 5.29
CA MET A 1 -18.19 -8.79 4.20
C MET A 1 -17.24 -9.02 3.06
N ASP A 2 -17.75 -9.30 1.87
CA ASP A 2 -16.97 -9.39 0.64
C ASP A 2 -16.94 -8.01 -0.02
N MET A 3 -15.78 -7.36 -0.04
CA MET A 3 -15.63 -6.02 -0.62
C MET A 3 -15.48 -6.04 -2.15
N GLY A 4 -15.50 -7.23 -2.78
CA GLY A 4 -15.26 -7.34 -4.21
C GLY A 4 -13.83 -7.03 -4.63
N ILE A 5 -12.90 -6.96 -3.66
CA ILE A 5 -11.49 -6.71 -3.91
C ILE A 5 -10.78 -8.05 -4.12
N SER A 6 -10.19 -8.23 -5.30
CA SER A 6 -9.46 -9.44 -5.66
C SER A 6 -8.35 -9.73 -4.65
N GLY A 7 -8.34 -10.95 -4.11
CA GLY A 7 -7.36 -11.44 -3.14
C GLY A 7 -7.51 -10.91 -1.71
N PHE A 8 -8.43 -9.95 -1.47
CA PHE A 8 -8.62 -9.40 -0.14
C PHE A 8 -9.42 -10.33 0.76
N LYS A 9 -8.72 -10.95 1.72
CA LYS A 9 -9.30 -11.79 2.77
C LYS A 9 -8.76 -11.34 4.13
N PRO A 10 -9.38 -10.33 4.77
CA PRO A 10 -8.83 -9.76 5.99
C PRO A 10 -8.89 -10.75 7.15
N SER A 11 -7.79 -10.81 7.90
CA SER A 11 -7.73 -11.41 9.24
C SER A 11 -7.46 -10.27 10.23
N PHE A 12 -8.46 -9.90 11.01
CA PHE A 12 -8.37 -8.79 11.95
C PHE A 12 -7.79 -9.27 13.28
N LEU A 13 -6.76 -8.58 13.74
CA LEU A 13 -6.12 -8.76 15.03
C LEU A 13 -6.43 -7.55 15.91
N VAL A 14 -6.69 -7.80 17.19
CA VAL A 14 -7.04 -6.77 18.16
C VAL A 14 -5.80 -6.35 18.95
N GLY A 15 -5.44 -5.08 18.85
CA GLY A 15 -4.36 -4.49 19.63
C GLY A 15 -2.94 -4.73 19.08
N ILE A 16 -2.02 -3.85 19.50
CA ILE A 16 -0.65 -3.79 18.94
C ILE A 16 0.18 -5.04 19.22
N GLU A 17 -0.06 -5.73 20.33
CA GLU A 17 0.70 -6.92 20.71
C GLU A 17 0.39 -8.10 19.79
N ALA A 18 -0.90 -8.36 19.51
CA ALA A 18 -1.32 -9.41 18.58
C ALA A 18 -0.76 -9.16 17.17
N VAL A 19 -0.81 -7.90 16.71
CA VAL A 19 -0.23 -7.48 15.42
C VAL A 19 1.29 -7.70 15.39
N ARG A 20 2.00 -7.36 16.47
CA ARG A 20 3.45 -7.56 16.58
C ARG A 20 3.82 -9.03 16.54
N GLN A 21 3.11 -9.88 17.28
CA GLN A 21 3.37 -11.33 17.31
C GLN A 21 3.10 -11.98 15.95
N ALA A 22 1.99 -11.64 15.29
CA ALA A 22 1.60 -12.24 14.01
C ALA A 22 2.50 -11.81 12.84
N HIS A 23 3.04 -10.58 12.86
CA HIS A 23 3.72 -10.00 11.70
C HIS A 23 5.18 -9.61 11.94
N GLY A 24 5.71 -9.77 13.15
CA GLY A 24 7.04 -9.30 13.55
C GLY A 24 8.17 -9.78 12.63
N SER A 25 8.17 -11.07 12.26
CA SER A 25 9.17 -11.65 11.34
C SER A 25 9.10 -11.06 9.93
N ARG A 26 7.90 -10.74 9.43
CA ARG A 26 7.69 -10.15 8.10
C ARG A 26 8.02 -8.66 8.07
N ARG A 27 7.88 -7.93 9.18
CA ARG A 27 8.30 -6.53 9.28
C ARG A 27 9.80 -6.35 9.02
N VAL A 28 10.63 -7.33 9.39
CA VAL A 28 12.08 -7.32 9.08
C VAL A 28 12.34 -7.22 7.58
N ARG A 29 11.44 -7.78 6.73
CA ARG A 29 11.58 -7.71 5.26
C ARG A 29 11.40 -6.30 4.70
N LEU A 30 10.74 -5.41 5.44
CA LEU A 30 10.51 -4.02 5.06
C LEU A 30 11.62 -3.08 5.54
N ALA A 31 12.40 -3.49 6.55
CA ALA A 31 13.43 -2.65 7.14
C ALA A 31 14.45 -2.23 6.07
N GLY A 32 14.65 -0.92 5.92
CA GLY A 32 15.57 -0.35 4.91
C GLY A 32 15.00 -0.25 3.49
N ARG A 33 13.81 -0.80 3.21
CA ARG A 33 13.16 -0.66 1.90
C ARG A 33 12.46 0.68 1.78
N ARG A 34 12.49 1.25 0.58
CA ARG A 34 11.83 2.52 0.26
C ARG A 34 10.40 2.27 -0.18
N LEU A 35 9.50 3.21 0.13
CA LEU A 35 8.16 3.21 -0.45
C LEU A 35 8.27 3.64 -1.92
N THR A 36 7.85 2.76 -2.82
CA THR A 36 7.94 2.92 -4.28
C THR A 36 6.58 3.08 -4.93
N GLY A 37 5.51 2.65 -4.26
CA GLY A 37 4.14 2.81 -4.75
C GLY A 37 3.10 2.67 -3.65
N PHE A 38 1.88 3.06 -3.99
CA PHE A 38 0.69 2.82 -3.17
C PHE A 38 -0.56 2.75 -4.04
N ALA A 39 -1.62 2.14 -3.50
CA ALA A 39 -2.96 2.21 -4.05
C ALA A 39 -3.98 2.39 -2.92
N LEU A 40 -4.90 3.32 -3.12
CA LEU A 40 -6.04 3.60 -2.25
C LEU A 40 -7.33 3.34 -3.02
N VAL A 41 -8.39 2.92 -2.33
CA VAL A 41 -9.72 2.86 -2.93
C VAL A 41 -10.40 4.22 -2.76
N ARG A 42 -10.88 4.80 -3.85
CA ARG A 42 -11.62 6.07 -3.87
C ARG A 42 -12.93 5.91 -4.62
N PHE A 43 -13.91 6.74 -4.30
CA PHE A 43 -15.13 6.84 -5.10
C PHE A 43 -14.87 7.68 -6.35
N VAL A 44 -15.32 7.21 -7.52
CA VAL A 44 -15.16 7.91 -8.81
C VAL A 44 -15.86 9.27 -8.77
N GLU A 45 -17.00 9.34 -8.11
CA GLU A 45 -17.92 10.47 -8.12
C GLU A 45 -17.36 11.67 -7.36
N SER A 46 -16.86 11.46 -6.14
CA SER A 46 -16.35 12.53 -5.28
C SER A 46 -14.83 12.60 -5.24
N GLY A 47 -14.13 11.52 -5.62
CA GLY A 47 -12.71 11.37 -5.38
C GLY A 47 -12.35 11.09 -3.92
N ASP A 48 -13.35 10.94 -3.03
CA ASP A 48 -13.12 10.70 -1.62
C ASP A 48 -12.51 9.32 -1.38
N TRP A 49 -11.69 9.25 -0.33
CA TRP A 49 -11.11 7.99 0.12
C TRP A 49 -12.18 7.12 0.80
N PHE A 50 -12.25 5.85 0.38
CA PHE A 50 -13.10 4.86 1.02
C PHE A 50 -12.34 4.20 2.19
N ALA A 51 -12.57 4.71 3.41
CA ALA A 51 -11.80 4.37 4.61
C ALA A 51 -11.89 2.89 5.04
N ASP A 52 -12.97 2.19 4.70
CA ASP A 52 -13.15 0.78 5.06
C ASP A 52 -12.34 -0.17 4.16
N CYS A 53 -11.81 0.31 3.04
CA CYS A 53 -11.02 -0.49 2.12
C CYS A 53 -9.53 -0.55 2.52
N PRO A 54 -8.82 -1.63 2.18
CA PRO A 54 -7.39 -1.76 2.44
C PRO A 54 -6.57 -0.68 1.71
N VAL A 55 -5.53 -0.20 2.39
CA VAL A 55 -4.44 0.58 1.81
C VAL A 55 -3.36 -0.40 1.36
N VAL A 56 -2.95 -0.31 0.10
CA VAL A 56 -1.86 -1.13 -0.44
C VAL A 56 -0.61 -0.26 -0.57
N LEU A 57 0.51 -0.74 -0.03
CA LEU A 57 1.82 -0.07 -0.06
C LEU A 57 2.83 -1.01 -0.72
N ASP A 58 3.62 -0.49 -1.65
CA ASP A 58 4.72 -1.22 -2.28
C ASP A 58 6.05 -0.67 -1.75
N PHE A 59 6.83 -1.57 -1.13
CA PHE A 59 8.16 -1.28 -0.63
C PHE A 59 9.21 -2.03 -1.45
N ASP A 60 9.65 -1.45 -2.56
CA ASP A 60 10.67 -2.02 -3.45
C ASP A 60 10.34 -3.49 -3.79
N GLY A 61 9.14 -3.71 -4.35
CA GLY A 61 8.62 -5.02 -4.72
C GLY A 61 8.02 -5.84 -3.58
N VAL A 62 7.97 -5.31 -2.35
CA VAL A 62 7.28 -5.95 -1.21
C VAL A 62 5.95 -5.24 -0.96
N GLN A 63 4.86 -5.86 -1.40
CA GLN A 63 3.51 -5.38 -1.16
C GLN A 63 3.03 -5.68 0.28
N VAL A 64 2.52 -4.65 0.95
CA VAL A 64 1.88 -4.70 2.26
C VAL A 64 0.47 -4.15 2.15
N GLU A 65 -0.50 -4.86 2.69
CA GLU A 65 -1.90 -4.50 2.63
C GLU A 65 -2.38 -4.23 4.05
N VAL A 66 -2.89 -3.03 4.31
CA VAL A 66 -3.30 -2.62 5.65
C VAL A 66 -4.77 -2.25 5.64
N CYS A 67 -5.57 -2.96 6.42
CA CYS A 67 -6.99 -2.64 6.61
C CYS A 67 -7.26 -2.46 8.10
N HIS A 68 -7.82 -1.32 8.47
CA HIS A 68 -8.27 -1.07 9.84
C HIS A 68 -9.79 -1.27 9.90
N SER A 69 -10.28 -1.76 11.03
CA SER A 69 -11.70 -1.82 11.34
C SER A 69 -11.90 -1.42 12.79
N LYS A 70 -13.05 -0.82 13.10
CA LYS A 70 -13.38 -0.34 14.45
C LYS A 70 -12.23 0.49 15.05
N LEU A 71 -12.01 0.42 16.36
CA LEU A 71 -10.99 1.22 17.02
C LEU A 71 -9.60 0.55 16.98
N ASP A 72 -9.55 -0.76 17.16
CA ASP A 72 -8.31 -1.50 17.45
C ASP A 72 -8.16 -2.80 16.64
N GLU A 73 -9.05 -3.04 15.66
CA GLU A 73 -8.93 -4.18 14.74
C GLU A 73 -8.06 -3.79 13.54
N LEU A 74 -6.96 -4.51 13.34
CA LEU A 74 -6.04 -4.29 12.24
C LEU A 74 -5.78 -5.60 11.49
N SER A 75 -5.90 -5.56 10.17
CA SER A 75 -5.47 -6.63 9.29
C SER A 75 -4.26 -6.20 8.49
N ILE A 76 -3.23 -7.07 8.44
CA ILE A 76 -2.05 -6.88 7.61
C ILE A 76 -1.88 -8.09 6.68
N GLY A 77 -2.10 -7.85 5.39
CA GLY A 77 -1.86 -8.78 4.28
C GLY A 77 -0.52 -8.54 3.59
N TRP A 78 -0.14 -9.49 2.74
CA TRP A 78 1.17 -9.49 2.06
C TRP A 78 1.03 -10.07 0.65
N ALA A 79 1.12 -9.22 -0.38
CA ALA A 79 1.13 -9.61 -1.79
C ALA A 79 -0.02 -10.54 -2.22
N THR A 80 -1.23 -10.28 -1.73
CA THR A 80 -2.47 -10.99 -2.10
C THR A 80 -3.41 -10.14 -2.94
N ILE A 81 -3.48 -8.83 -2.72
CA ILE A 81 -4.39 -7.93 -3.42
C ILE A 81 -3.88 -7.60 -4.82
N ASP A 82 -4.74 -7.77 -5.82
CA ASP A 82 -4.50 -7.26 -7.17
C ASP A 82 -5.13 -5.87 -7.32
N THR A 83 -4.27 -4.84 -7.38
CA THR A 83 -4.69 -3.44 -7.53
C THR A 83 -4.99 -3.04 -8.97
N ALA A 84 -4.68 -3.90 -9.96
CA ALA A 84 -5.08 -3.71 -11.34
C ALA A 84 -6.48 -4.28 -11.62
N ALA A 85 -6.95 -5.20 -10.78
CA ALA A 85 -8.30 -5.75 -10.87
C ALA A 85 -9.36 -4.69 -10.54
N THR A 86 -10.45 -4.70 -11.30
CA THR A 86 -11.64 -3.90 -10.97
C THR A 86 -12.28 -4.41 -9.68
N ILE A 87 -12.77 -3.50 -8.84
CA ILE A 87 -13.47 -3.85 -7.61
C ILE A 87 -14.89 -4.31 -7.96
N THR A 88 -15.20 -5.59 -7.74
CA THR A 88 -16.46 -6.24 -8.09
C THR A 88 -17.36 -6.35 -6.86
N GLY A 89 -17.92 -5.23 -6.40
CA GLY A 89 -18.75 -5.16 -5.18
C GLY A 89 -19.85 -4.09 -5.27
N ARG A 90 -20.33 -3.83 -6.49
CA ARG A 90 -21.24 -2.72 -6.82
C ARG A 90 -22.59 -2.73 -6.08
N GLU A 91 -23.01 -3.85 -5.51
CA GLU A 91 -24.36 -3.97 -4.94
C GLU A 91 -24.54 -3.19 -3.62
N TRP A 92 -23.46 -2.77 -2.96
CA TRP A 92 -23.52 -2.19 -1.61
C TRP A 92 -23.26 -0.68 -1.54
N SER A 93 -23.05 -0.02 -2.69
CA SER A 93 -22.78 1.41 -2.71
C SER A 93 -23.46 2.07 -3.90
N GLU A 94 -24.05 3.25 -3.64
CA GLU A 94 -24.48 4.17 -4.70
C GLU A 94 -23.28 4.75 -5.47
N PHE A 95 -22.07 4.54 -4.96
CA PHE A 95 -20.81 5.09 -5.47
C PHE A 95 -19.92 4.00 -6.07
N MET A 96 -19.11 4.37 -7.06
CA MET A 96 -18.23 3.48 -7.80
C MET A 96 -16.82 3.49 -7.19
N PRO A 97 -16.41 2.48 -6.40
CA PRO A 97 -15.05 2.40 -5.89
C PRO A 97 -14.06 2.04 -7.00
N GLN A 98 -12.91 2.71 -7.00
CA GLN A 98 -11.79 2.42 -7.90
C GLN A 98 -10.46 2.54 -7.18
N TRP A 99 -9.46 1.80 -7.67
CA TRP A 99 -8.08 1.99 -7.24
C TRP A 99 -7.53 3.32 -7.74
N SER A 100 -6.77 4.01 -6.89
CA SER A 100 -6.08 5.26 -7.20
C SER A 100 -4.68 5.25 -6.60
N GLN A 101 -3.71 5.60 -7.43
CA GLN A 101 -2.31 5.82 -7.03
C GLN A 101 -2.01 7.31 -6.78
N SER A 102 -3.05 8.11 -6.56
CA SER A 102 -2.93 9.56 -6.39
C SER A 102 -3.38 9.99 -5.00
N ASP A 103 -2.42 10.46 -4.22
CA ASP A 103 -2.60 11.13 -2.93
C ASP A 103 -1.36 11.99 -2.66
N GLU A 104 -1.54 13.28 -2.43
CA GLU A 104 -0.43 14.22 -2.24
C GLU A 104 0.45 13.86 -1.03
N ARG A 105 -0.16 13.35 0.05
CA ARG A 105 0.55 13.01 1.28
C ARG A 105 1.50 11.84 1.05
N LEU A 106 1.07 10.85 0.27
CA LEU A 106 1.89 9.67 -0.06
C LEU A 106 2.83 9.92 -1.23
N ARG A 107 2.47 10.77 -2.20
CA ARG A 107 3.36 11.16 -3.30
C ARG A 107 4.67 11.76 -2.79
N SER A 108 4.62 12.60 -1.75
CA SER A 108 5.83 13.15 -1.11
C SER A 108 6.74 12.09 -0.47
N ARG A 109 6.23 10.88 -0.24
CA ARG A 109 6.93 9.76 0.40
C ARG A 109 7.46 8.73 -0.59
N ILE A 110 6.96 8.74 -1.83
CA ILE A 110 7.47 7.85 -2.88
C ILE A 110 8.88 8.31 -3.23
N SER A 111 9.84 7.40 -3.06
CA SER A 111 11.18 7.62 -3.58
C SER A 111 11.11 7.53 -5.10
N THR A 112 11.23 8.67 -5.77
CA THR A 112 11.38 8.70 -7.23
C THR A 112 12.88 8.57 -7.52
N GLU A 113 13.38 7.36 -7.71
CA GLU A 113 14.77 7.17 -8.16
C GLU A 113 14.81 7.03 -9.67
N ARG A 114 15.01 8.18 -10.34
CA ARG A 114 15.73 8.23 -11.62
C ARG A 114 16.28 9.64 -11.86
N ASP A 115 17.28 10.04 -11.07
CA ASP A 115 18.24 11.07 -11.51
C ASP A 115 19.52 10.34 -11.97
N PRO A 116 19.77 10.19 -13.28
CA PRO A 116 20.99 9.54 -13.79
C PRO A 116 22.29 10.31 -13.49
N LEU A 117 22.21 11.50 -12.89
CA LEU A 117 23.33 12.46 -12.85
C LEU A 117 24.27 12.31 -11.65
N ILE A 118 23.98 11.46 -10.66
CA ILE A 118 24.90 11.23 -9.52
C ILE A 118 25.84 10.02 -9.74
N SER A 119 25.80 9.37 -10.90
CA SER A 119 26.78 8.32 -11.25
C SER A 119 27.98 8.83 -12.08
N ALA A 120 27.98 10.10 -12.51
CA ALA A 120 29.05 10.66 -13.36
C ALA A 120 30.09 11.50 -12.60
N GLY A 121 29.97 11.66 -11.28
CA GLY A 121 30.86 12.52 -10.48
C GLY A 121 32.08 11.84 -9.85
N GLN A 122 32.20 10.51 -9.93
CA GLN A 122 33.32 9.77 -9.31
C GLN A 122 34.30 9.14 -10.31
N ALA A 123 34.15 9.40 -11.61
CA ALA A 123 35.04 8.86 -12.65
C ALA A 123 36.18 9.81 -13.08
N TRP A 124 36.34 11.00 -12.46
CA TRP A 124 37.32 12.02 -12.86
C TRP A 124 38.39 12.35 -11.81
N CYS A 125 38.61 11.46 -10.83
CA CYS A 125 39.76 11.53 -9.92
C CYS A 125 40.51 10.20 -9.91
N SER A 126 40.91 9.70 -11.09
CA SER A 126 41.90 8.62 -11.24
C SER A 126 42.46 8.63 -12.66
N SER A 127 43.14 9.72 -13.02
CA SER A 127 44.13 9.73 -14.10
C SER A 127 44.95 11.00 -14.01
N GLU A 128 46.18 10.79 -13.51
CA GLU A 128 47.43 11.54 -13.75
C GLU A 128 47.60 12.96 -13.20
#